data_AF-A0A6M0SKU8-F1
#
_entry.id   AF-A0A6M0SKU8-F1
#
_cell.length_a   1.000
_cell.length_b   1.000
_cell.length_c   1.000
_cell.angle_alpha   90.00
_cell.angle_beta   90.00
_cell.angle_gamma   90.00
#
_symmetry.space_group_name_H-M   'P 1'
#
loop_
_entity.id
_entity.type
_entity.pdbx_description
1 polymer ?
#
loop_
_entity_poly.entity_id
_entity_poly.type
_entity_poly.pdbx_seq_one_letter_code
_entity_poly.pdbx_strand_id
1 'polypeptide(L)'
;MNLKELNILKILNKNNRLKQREISEKAEISLGTTNNIINYLLENSFIELNKIDYRNTEYIITEKGNKKIEETLIKTAVILAAGMGTRLQSITQNLIPKGFIEIEGKTLIERSIDSLLKNGVEKIIIVTGHLNEYYDKLSEKYKNVYTVKNKDYKNTGSMSSLAVASDFIEDDFILLESDIIYEEMAIKELQDTNAKDCVLLSGETQSGDEVYVEVRNDNIYKLSKDKHSLNNIYGELVGICKISSSLLNKMMLEFFKNTNPQYHYEYAIEDAAKNYIVSYKKINDLVWAEIDDENHLNRVEKIIVPKLIYKNQL
;
A
#
# COMPACT_ATOMS: atom_id res chain seq x y z
N MET A 1 -13.47 0.30 -22.02
CA MET A 1 -13.24 -0.99 -21.36
C MET A 1 -13.97 -0.96 -20.03
N ASN A 2 -14.82 -1.95 -19.73
CA ASN A 2 -15.51 -2.05 -18.45
C ASN A 2 -14.65 -2.77 -17.40
N LEU A 3 -15.13 -2.84 -16.15
CA LEU A 3 -14.37 -3.41 -15.03
C LEU A 3 -14.03 -4.90 -15.23
N LYS A 4 -14.93 -5.69 -15.83
CA LYS A 4 -14.70 -7.12 -16.07
C LYS A 4 -13.64 -7.36 -17.14
N GLU A 5 -13.68 -6.57 -18.21
CA GLU A 5 -12.66 -6.60 -19.27
C GLU A 5 -11.28 -6.22 -18.72
N LEU A 6 -11.22 -5.15 -17.93
CA LEU A 6 -9.98 -4.74 -17.27
C LEU A 6 -9.46 -5.81 -16.30
N ASN A 7 -10.36 -6.44 -15.54
CA ASN A 7 -9.97 -7.51 -14.61
C ASN A 7 -9.31 -8.69 -15.34
N ILE A 8 -9.90 -9.15 -16.45
CA ILE A 8 -9.28 -10.20 -17.29
C ILE A 8 -7.92 -9.73 -17.82
N LEU A 9 -7.82 -8.49 -18.29
CA LEU A 9 -6.56 -7.94 -18.80
C LEU A 9 -5.46 -7.96 -17.72
N LYS A 10 -5.79 -7.56 -16.48
CA LYS A 10 -4.88 -7.63 -15.33
C LYS A 10 -4.50 -9.08 -14.96
N ILE A 11 -5.46 -10.01 -15.00
CA ILE A 11 -5.20 -11.44 -14.76
C ILE A 11 -4.20 -12.01 -15.77
N LEU A 12 -4.39 -11.70 -17.06
CA LEU A 12 -3.51 -12.13 -18.14
C LEU A 12 -2.12 -11.49 -18.04
N ASN A 13 -2.03 -10.24 -17.57
CA ASN A 13 -0.75 -9.57 -17.31
C ASN A 13 0.06 -10.26 -16.20
N LYS A 14 -0.63 -10.82 -15.18
CA LYS A 14 0.02 -11.58 -14.10
C LYS A 14 0.42 -12.99 -14.53
N ASN A 15 -0.46 -13.67 -15.27
CA ASN A 15 -0.23 -15.02 -15.75
C ASN A 15 -0.82 -15.17 -17.16
N ASN A 16 0.08 -15.19 -18.13
CA ASN A 16 -0.25 -15.21 -19.54
C ASN A 16 -0.51 -16.61 -20.12
N ARG A 17 -0.41 -17.69 -19.32
CA ARG A 17 -0.56 -19.08 -19.81
C ARG A 17 -1.76 -19.81 -19.20
N LEU A 18 -2.76 -19.04 -18.76
CA LEU A 18 -3.97 -19.58 -18.16
C LEU A 18 -4.95 -20.12 -19.21
N LYS A 19 -5.62 -21.23 -18.90
CA LYS A 19 -6.78 -21.70 -19.66
C LYS A 19 -7.97 -20.79 -19.37
N GLN A 20 -8.90 -20.69 -20.32
CA GLN A 20 -10.10 -19.84 -20.18
C GLN A 20 -10.93 -20.17 -18.92
N ARG A 21 -10.97 -21.44 -18.51
CA ARG A 21 -11.64 -21.84 -17.26
C ARG A 21 -10.93 -21.29 -16.02
N GLU A 22 -9.61 -21.33 -15.99
CA GLU A 22 -8.81 -20.75 -14.88
C GLU A 22 -8.96 -19.23 -14.84
N ILE A 23 -9.02 -18.57 -16.00
CA ILE A 23 -9.33 -17.14 -16.10
C ILE A 23 -10.73 -16.86 -15.53
N SER A 24 -11.73 -17.67 -15.88
CA SER A 24 -13.11 -17.49 -15.39
C SER A 24 -13.23 -17.65 -13.86
N GLU A 25 -12.51 -18.63 -13.30
CA GLU A 25 -12.45 -18.86 -11.85
C GLU A 25 -11.77 -17.70 -11.13
N LYS A 26 -10.61 -17.23 -11.63
CA LYS A 26 -9.89 -16.07 -11.07
C LYS A 26 -10.66 -14.75 -11.19
N ALA A 27 -11.43 -14.58 -12.27
CA ALA A 27 -12.21 -13.39 -12.51
C ALA A 27 -13.60 -13.43 -11.85
N GLU A 28 -13.98 -14.56 -11.25
CA GLU A 28 -15.30 -14.80 -10.63
C GLU A 28 -16.48 -14.50 -11.57
N ILE A 29 -16.35 -14.92 -12.84
CA ILE A 29 -17.38 -14.74 -13.86
C ILE A 29 -17.60 -16.03 -14.65
N SER A 30 -18.72 -16.12 -15.36
CA SER A 30 -19.03 -17.30 -16.17
C SER A 30 -18.03 -17.50 -17.32
N LEU A 31 -17.76 -18.76 -17.67
CA LEU A 31 -16.89 -19.12 -18.79
C LEU A 31 -17.34 -18.47 -20.12
N GLY A 32 -18.66 -18.38 -20.36
CA GLY A 32 -19.20 -17.70 -21.53
C GLY A 32 -18.85 -16.21 -21.56
N THR A 33 -18.97 -15.53 -20.41
CA THR A 33 -18.54 -14.12 -20.27
C THR A 33 -17.04 -13.98 -20.48
N THR A 34 -16.23 -14.88 -19.91
CA THR A 34 -14.77 -14.89 -20.12
C THR A 34 -14.41 -15.01 -21.59
N ASN A 35 -15.04 -15.93 -22.33
CA ASN A 35 -14.78 -16.11 -23.76
C ASN A 35 -15.13 -14.86 -24.57
N ASN A 36 -16.28 -14.23 -24.29
CA ASN A 36 -16.69 -13.00 -24.95
C ASN A 36 -15.69 -11.86 -24.68
N ILE A 37 -15.22 -11.73 -23.44
CA ILE A 37 -14.23 -10.71 -23.08
C ILE A 37 -12.88 -10.98 -23.76
N ILE A 38 -12.40 -12.22 -23.79
CA ILE A 38 -11.13 -12.56 -24.47
C ILE A 38 -11.22 -12.22 -25.95
N ASN A 39 -12.34 -12.57 -26.62
CA ASN A 39 -12.55 -12.20 -28.03
C ASN A 39 -12.55 -10.68 -28.22
N TYR A 40 -13.25 -9.94 -27.36
CA TYR A 40 -13.24 -8.47 -27.38
C TYR A 40 -11.82 -7.91 -27.24
N LEU A 41 -11.02 -8.43 -26.29
CA LEU A 41 -9.65 -7.97 -26.06
C LEU A 41 -8.74 -8.25 -27.27
N LEU A 42 -8.93 -9.37 -27.96
CA LEU A 42 -8.22 -9.73 -29.19
C LEU A 42 -8.63 -8.84 -30.36
N GLU A 43 -9.93 -8.71 -30.62
CA GLU A 43 -10.50 -7.90 -31.71
C GLU A 43 -10.09 -6.43 -31.62
N ASN A 44 -9.91 -5.93 -30.39
CA ASN A 44 -9.50 -4.55 -30.13
C ASN A 44 -7.99 -4.38 -29.89
N SER A 45 -7.19 -5.43 -30.12
CA SER A 45 -5.73 -5.42 -30.00
C SER A 45 -5.21 -5.00 -28.62
N PHE A 46 -5.92 -5.36 -27.55
CA PHE A 46 -5.43 -5.22 -26.17
C PHE A 46 -4.54 -6.40 -25.77
N ILE A 47 -4.78 -7.56 -26.38
CA ILE A 47 -3.96 -8.77 -26.22
C ILE A 47 -3.75 -9.43 -27.59
N GLU A 48 -2.73 -10.27 -27.68
CA GLU A 48 -2.41 -11.14 -28.81
C GLU A 48 -2.26 -12.59 -28.34
N LEU A 49 -2.44 -13.56 -29.24
CA LEU A 49 -2.19 -14.97 -28.94
C LEU A 49 -0.88 -15.43 -29.57
N ASN A 50 0.01 -15.95 -28.73
CA ASN A 50 1.14 -16.73 -29.16
C ASN A 50 0.83 -18.22 -28.95
N LYS A 51 0.68 -18.98 -30.03
CA LYS A 51 0.45 -20.43 -29.97
C LYS A 51 1.79 -21.13 -29.84
N ILE A 52 2.09 -21.63 -28.65
CA ILE A 52 3.31 -22.40 -28.37
C ILE A 52 3.18 -23.80 -28.99
N ASP A 53 2.03 -24.46 -28.77
CA ASP A 53 1.67 -25.72 -29.40
C ASP A 53 0.13 -25.88 -29.46
N TYR A 54 -0.36 -27.06 -29.85
CA TYR A 54 -1.79 -27.33 -29.99
C TYR A 54 -2.59 -27.27 -28.67
N ARG A 55 -1.93 -27.36 -27.50
CA ARG A 55 -2.55 -27.30 -26.16
C ARG A 55 -2.21 -26.03 -25.40
N ASN A 56 -1.10 -25.36 -25.75
CA ASN A 56 -0.55 -24.25 -24.99
C ASN A 56 -0.63 -22.96 -25.78
N THR A 57 -1.38 -22.00 -25.25
CA THR A 57 -1.49 -20.64 -25.77
C THR A 57 -1.01 -19.67 -24.71
N GLU A 58 -0.27 -18.66 -25.14
CA GLU A 58 0.21 -17.56 -24.33
C GLU A 58 -0.47 -16.27 -24.78
N TYR A 59 -1.04 -15.54 -23.82
CA TYR A 59 -1.67 -14.24 -24.05
C TYR A 59 -0.64 -13.12 -23.87
N ILE A 60 -0.26 -12.45 -24.95
CA ILE A 60 0.67 -11.32 -24.89
C ILE A 60 -0.14 -10.05 -24.70
N ILE A 61 0.14 -9.27 -23.65
CA ILE A 61 -0.45 -7.95 -23.48
C ILE A 61 0.22 -6.99 -24.46
N THR A 62 -0.56 -6.33 -25.32
CA THR A 62 -0.02 -5.35 -26.27
C THR A 62 0.33 -4.05 -25.56
N GLU A 63 1.05 -3.14 -26.22
CA GLU A 63 1.28 -1.78 -25.71
C GLU A 63 -0.04 -1.06 -25.38
N LYS A 64 -1.07 -1.24 -26.23
CA LYS A 64 -2.41 -0.71 -26.00
C LYS A 64 -3.07 -1.31 -24.75
N GLY A 65 -2.89 -2.62 -24.52
CA GLY A 65 -3.32 -3.30 -23.31
C GLY A 65 -2.61 -2.77 -22.05
N ASN A 66 -1.29 -2.66 -22.10
CA ASN A 66 -0.47 -2.13 -21.00
C ASN A 66 -0.89 -0.71 -20.64
N LYS A 67 -1.09 0.17 -21.63
CA LYS A 67 -1.60 1.52 -21.40
C LYS A 67 -2.94 1.52 -20.66
N LYS A 68 -3.85 0.58 -20.96
CA LYS A 68 -5.12 0.45 -20.23
C LYS A 68 -4.96 -0.04 -18.80
N ILE A 69 -3.96 -0.86 -18.51
CA ILE A 69 -3.62 -1.23 -17.14
C ILE A 69 -3.04 -0.01 -16.41
N GLU A 70 -2.09 0.70 -17.04
CA GLU A 70 -1.42 1.89 -16.48
C GLU A 70 -2.39 3.03 -16.15
N GLU A 71 -3.40 3.25 -16.98
CA GLU A 71 -4.49 4.22 -16.74
C GLU A 71 -5.28 3.93 -15.45
N THR A 72 -5.16 2.72 -14.89
CA THR A 72 -5.90 2.30 -13.68
C THR A 72 -5.05 2.32 -12.42
N LEU A 73 -3.75 2.59 -12.57
CA LEU A 73 -2.83 2.71 -11.45
C LEU A 73 -3.10 4.01 -10.70
N ILE A 74 -3.04 3.93 -9.39
CA ILE A 74 -3.02 5.07 -8.50
C ILE A 74 -1.76 5.88 -8.77
N LYS A 75 -1.94 7.18 -9.03
CA LYS A 75 -0.86 8.10 -9.41
C LYS A 75 -0.34 8.93 -8.25
N THR A 76 -1.06 8.98 -7.13
CA THR A 76 -0.68 9.77 -5.95
C THR A 76 -0.36 8.84 -4.78
N ALA A 77 0.67 9.18 -4.01
CA ALA A 77 0.95 8.56 -2.73
C ALA A 77 1.14 9.62 -1.64
N VAL A 78 0.81 9.26 -0.40
CA VAL A 78 1.02 10.06 0.79
C VAL A 78 1.84 9.24 1.78
N ILE A 79 2.94 9.81 2.26
CA ILE A 79 3.80 9.17 3.27
C ILE A 79 3.72 9.97 4.57
N LEU A 80 3.29 9.34 5.65
CA LEU A 80 3.24 9.95 6.98
C LEU A 80 4.62 9.87 7.65
N ALA A 81 5.28 11.02 7.78
CA ALA A 81 6.67 11.13 8.25
C ALA A 81 6.86 12.22 9.31
N ALA A 82 5.79 12.60 10.01
CA ALA A 82 5.82 13.71 10.96
C ALA A 82 6.31 13.33 12.37
N GLY A 83 6.33 12.02 12.69
CA GLY A 83 6.61 11.49 14.01
C GLY A 83 8.03 11.74 14.51
N MET A 84 8.19 11.84 15.83
CA MET A 84 9.49 12.12 16.46
C MET A 84 10.39 10.89 16.63
N GLY A 85 9.83 9.68 16.60
CA GLY A 85 10.60 8.44 16.79
C GLY A 85 11.36 8.37 18.10
N THR A 86 10.75 8.81 19.20
CA THR A 86 11.39 8.93 20.52
C THR A 86 11.98 7.61 21.05
N ARG A 87 11.41 6.46 20.67
CA ARG A 87 11.92 5.12 21.00
C ARG A 87 13.25 4.75 20.33
N LEU A 88 13.64 5.47 19.28
CA LEU A 88 14.89 5.29 18.54
C LEU A 88 15.96 6.34 18.87
N GLN A 89 15.80 7.08 19.97
CA GLN A 89 16.72 8.17 20.32
C GLN A 89 18.16 7.70 20.54
N SER A 90 18.39 6.50 21.04
CA SER A 90 19.72 5.91 21.20
C SER A 90 20.46 5.71 19.87
N ILE A 91 19.72 5.40 18.80
CA ILE A 91 20.26 5.17 17.45
C ILE A 91 20.33 6.49 16.68
N THR A 92 19.21 7.19 16.60
CA THR A 92 19.06 8.39 15.77
C THR A 92 19.63 9.64 16.42
N GLN A 93 19.76 9.66 17.75
CA GLN A 93 20.19 10.80 18.57
C GLN A 93 19.36 12.07 18.33
N ASN A 94 18.13 11.94 17.80
CA ASN A 94 17.34 13.05 17.24
C ASN A 94 18.10 13.88 16.18
N LEU A 95 19.09 13.28 15.51
CA LEU A 95 19.86 13.91 14.43
C LEU A 95 19.28 13.56 13.06
N ILE A 96 18.63 12.42 12.93
CA ILE A 96 17.94 11.97 11.72
C ILE A 96 16.51 11.52 12.04
N PRO A 97 15.53 11.76 11.15
CA PRO A 97 14.20 11.18 11.29
C PRO A 97 14.22 9.67 10.97
N LYS A 98 13.25 8.92 11.51
CA LYS A 98 13.18 7.44 11.38
C LYS A 98 13.23 6.94 9.93
N GLY A 99 12.54 7.62 9.01
CA GLY A 99 12.55 7.23 7.60
C GLY A 99 13.92 7.35 6.93
N PHE A 100 14.87 8.03 7.56
CA PHE A 100 16.26 8.16 7.11
C PHE A 100 17.20 7.12 7.73
N ILE A 101 16.69 6.17 8.50
CA ILE A 101 17.47 4.99 8.89
C ILE A 101 17.91 4.27 7.62
N GLU A 102 19.22 4.01 7.54
CA GLU A 102 19.84 3.38 6.39
C GLU A 102 19.98 1.88 6.63
N ILE A 103 19.49 1.09 5.67
CA ILE A 103 19.64 -0.37 5.64
C ILE A 103 20.25 -0.73 4.30
N GLU A 104 21.35 -1.47 4.28
CA GLU A 104 22.06 -1.87 3.06
C GLU A 104 22.29 -0.69 2.09
N GLY A 105 22.84 0.43 2.60
CA GLY A 105 23.26 1.58 1.80
C GLY A 105 22.14 2.51 1.31
N LYS A 106 20.89 2.34 1.77
CA LYS A 106 19.77 3.17 1.34
C LYS A 106 18.73 3.37 2.44
N THR A 107 18.19 4.60 2.51
CA THR A 107 17.19 4.96 3.52
C THR A 107 15.83 4.30 3.28
N LEU A 108 15.05 4.07 4.35
CA LEU A 108 13.69 3.52 4.26
C LEU A 108 12.79 4.37 3.35
N ILE A 109 12.88 5.69 3.47
CA ILE A 109 12.07 6.62 2.68
C ILE A 109 12.44 6.60 1.20
N GLU A 110 13.73 6.53 0.84
CA GLU A 110 14.15 6.43 -0.56
C GLU A 110 13.77 5.06 -1.15
N ARG A 111 13.79 3.99 -0.36
CA ARG A 111 13.28 2.68 -0.78
C ARG A 111 11.79 2.76 -1.10
N SER A 112 11.01 3.42 -0.24
CA SER A 112 9.57 3.61 -0.43
C SER A 112 9.27 4.47 -1.67
N ILE A 113 9.97 5.60 -1.84
CA ILE A 113 9.85 6.47 -3.02
C ILE A 113 10.14 5.67 -4.30
N ASP A 114 11.26 4.94 -4.35
CA ASP A 114 11.62 4.17 -5.54
C ASP A 114 10.61 3.05 -5.83
N SER A 115 10.09 2.37 -4.80
CA SER A 115 9.05 1.36 -4.96
C SER A 115 7.75 1.96 -5.53
N LEU A 116 7.33 3.13 -5.03
CA LEU A 116 6.15 3.84 -5.52
C LEU A 116 6.30 4.25 -6.99
N LEU A 117 7.44 4.89 -7.33
CA LEU A 117 7.71 5.34 -8.69
C LEU A 117 7.77 4.17 -9.69
N LYS A 118 8.43 3.06 -9.32
CA LYS A 118 8.46 1.82 -10.13
C LYS A 118 7.07 1.24 -10.37
N ASN A 119 6.14 1.46 -9.45
CA ASN A 119 4.76 0.97 -9.53
C ASN A 119 3.77 2.05 -10.01
N GLY A 120 4.27 3.03 -10.78
CA GLY A 120 3.44 3.95 -11.57
C GLY A 120 2.88 5.15 -10.80
N VAL A 121 3.33 5.37 -9.56
CA VAL A 121 3.04 6.61 -8.81
C VAL A 121 3.83 7.77 -9.42
N GLU A 122 3.18 8.91 -9.59
CA GLU A 122 3.72 10.10 -10.25
C GLU A 122 3.80 11.31 -9.31
N LYS A 123 3.05 11.33 -8.22
CA LYS A 123 3.05 12.39 -7.19
C LYS A 123 3.17 11.76 -5.81
N ILE A 124 4.19 12.14 -5.04
CA ILE A 124 4.41 11.65 -3.68
C ILE A 124 4.38 12.84 -2.73
N ILE A 125 3.43 12.85 -1.81
CA ILE A 125 3.28 13.89 -0.78
C ILE A 125 3.80 13.31 0.53
N ILE A 126 4.89 13.86 1.05
CA ILE A 126 5.44 13.47 2.34
C ILE A 126 4.96 14.45 3.39
N VAL A 127 4.21 13.96 4.38
CA VAL A 127 3.78 14.78 5.50
C VAL A 127 4.88 14.81 6.55
N THR A 128 5.49 15.96 6.75
CA THR A 128 6.66 16.15 7.59
C THR A 128 6.31 16.79 8.93
N GLY A 129 7.24 16.75 9.88
CA GLY A 129 7.06 17.31 11.21
C GLY A 129 8.41 17.51 11.88
N HIS A 130 8.86 16.51 12.63
CA HIS A 130 10.21 16.46 13.18
C HIS A 130 11.28 16.42 12.05
N LEU A 131 12.32 17.23 12.17
CA LEU A 131 13.46 17.28 11.24
C LEU A 131 13.05 17.37 9.75
N ASN A 132 12.05 18.22 9.45
CA ASN A 132 11.46 18.31 8.11
C ASN A 132 12.48 18.66 7.00
N GLU A 133 13.57 19.34 7.34
CA GLU A 133 14.63 19.74 6.42
C GLU A 133 15.27 18.56 5.67
N TYR A 134 15.24 17.36 6.25
CA TYR A 134 15.69 16.13 5.60
C TYR A 134 14.80 15.77 4.41
N TYR A 135 13.49 15.81 4.63
CA TYR A 135 12.50 15.52 3.59
C TYR A 135 12.42 16.65 2.55
N ASP A 136 12.64 17.91 2.95
CA ASP A 136 12.70 19.03 2.01
C ASP A 136 13.88 18.82 1.01
N LYS A 137 15.05 18.36 1.48
CA LYS A 137 16.16 17.97 0.59
C LYS A 137 15.82 16.80 -0.33
N LEU A 138 14.98 15.85 0.10
CA LEU A 138 14.49 14.79 -0.78
C LEU A 138 13.61 15.35 -1.90
N SER A 139 12.78 16.36 -1.64
CA SER A 139 11.98 17.02 -2.67
C SER A 139 12.82 17.74 -3.72
N GLU A 140 14.02 18.21 -3.36
CA GLU A 140 14.98 18.77 -4.32
C GLU A 140 15.60 17.67 -5.20
N LYS A 141 15.84 16.48 -4.63
CA LYS A 141 16.39 15.32 -5.34
C LYS A 141 15.36 14.65 -6.25
N TYR A 142 14.12 14.56 -5.82
CA TYR A 142 13.03 13.88 -6.53
C TYR A 142 11.95 14.87 -6.96
N LYS A 143 11.86 15.14 -8.27
CA LYS A 143 10.89 16.11 -8.85
C LYS A 143 9.43 15.79 -8.56
N ASN A 144 9.13 14.54 -8.25
CA ASN A 144 7.79 14.01 -8.00
C ASN A 144 7.42 14.04 -6.50
N VAL A 145 8.35 14.47 -5.63
CA VAL A 145 8.18 14.49 -4.18
C VAL A 145 7.86 15.91 -3.72
N TYR A 146 6.84 16.03 -2.89
CA TYR A 146 6.38 17.28 -2.29
C TYR A 146 6.32 17.11 -0.78
N THR A 147 6.63 18.15 -0.02
CA THR A 147 6.54 18.12 1.44
C THR A 147 5.40 19.00 1.95
N VAL A 148 4.68 18.51 2.95
CA VAL A 148 3.65 19.27 3.66
C VAL A 148 3.89 19.11 5.15
N LYS A 149 4.15 20.21 5.86
CA LYS A 149 4.50 20.15 7.28
C LYS A 149 3.27 20.21 8.19
N ASN A 150 3.04 19.16 8.98
CA ASN A 150 2.17 19.25 10.14
C ASN A 150 2.89 20.07 11.24
N LYS A 151 2.42 21.29 11.50
CA LYS A 151 3.04 22.19 12.49
C LYS A 151 2.81 21.72 13.94
N ASP A 152 1.76 20.95 14.19
CA ASP A 152 1.36 20.47 15.52
C ASP A 152 1.70 18.98 15.73
N TYR A 153 2.69 18.46 14.99
CA TYR A 153 3.09 17.05 15.01
C TYR A 153 3.45 16.51 16.41
N LYS A 154 3.82 17.37 17.36
CA LYS A 154 4.19 16.96 18.73
C LYS A 154 2.97 16.62 19.58
N ASN A 155 1.81 17.21 19.27
CA ASN A 155 0.61 17.11 20.08
C ASN A 155 -0.49 16.29 19.39
N THR A 156 -0.27 15.88 18.13
CA THR A 156 -1.29 15.25 17.30
C THR A 156 -0.90 13.87 16.79
N GLY A 157 -1.91 13.03 16.55
CA GLY A 157 -1.75 11.69 15.97
C GLY A 157 -1.58 11.71 14.44
N SER A 158 -1.42 10.50 13.87
CA SER A 158 -1.17 10.30 12.44
C SER A 158 -2.33 10.80 11.54
N MET A 159 -3.58 10.76 12.04
CA MET A 159 -4.72 11.28 11.27
C MET A 159 -4.65 12.80 11.08
N SER A 160 -4.14 13.55 12.06
CA SER A 160 -3.93 14.99 11.90
C SER A 160 -2.90 15.30 10.83
N SER A 161 -1.86 14.47 10.69
CA SER A 161 -0.88 14.61 9.61
C SER A 161 -1.54 14.37 8.25
N LEU A 162 -2.35 13.32 8.11
CA LEU A 162 -3.12 13.09 6.89
C LEU A 162 -4.10 14.22 6.58
N ALA A 163 -4.77 14.78 7.60
CA ALA A 163 -5.67 15.92 7.46
C ALA A 163 -4.98 17.15 6.88
N VAL A 164 -3.76 17.48 7.33
CA VAL A 164 -2.98 18.60 6.78
C VAL A 164 -2.63 18.39 5.30
N ALA A 165 -2.45 17.14 4.86
CA ALA A 165 -2.18 16.82 3.47
C ALA A 165 -3.43 16.78 2.59
N SER A 166 -4.63 16.68 3.18
CA SER A 166 -5.87 16.43 2.44
C SER A 166 -6.17 17.47 1.35
N ASP A 167 -5.82 18.74 1.59
CA ASP A 167 -5.99 19.83 0.60
C ASP A 167 -5.11 19.65 -0.66
N PHE A 168 -4.10 18.78 -0.62
CA PHE A 168 -3.16 18.52 -1.71
C PHE A 168 -3.43 17.18 -2.42
N ILE A 169 -4.43 16.42 -1.95
CA ILE A 169 -4.83 15.12 -2.49
C ILE A 169 -6.07 15.32 -3.36
N GLU A 170 -5.93 15.10 -4.66
CA GLU A 170 -7.00 15.33 -5.64
C GLU A 170 -7.76 14.04 -5.99
N ASP A 171 -7.05 12.91 -5.98
CA ASP A 171 -7.53 11.61 -6.42
C ASP A 171 -7.27 10.52 -5.37
N ASP A 172 -7.75 9.30 -5.64
CA ASP A 172 -7.38 8.10 -4.91
C ASP A 172 -5.85 7.98 -4.79
N PHE A 173 -5.36 7.53 -3.64
CA PHE A 173 -3.93 7.54 -3.31
C PHE A 173 -3.49 6.30 -2.51
N ILE A 174 -2.18 6.03 -2.52
CA ILE A 174 -1.56 5.05 -1.61
C ILE A 174 -1.06 5.78 -0.37
N LEU A 175 -1.50 5.39 0.82
CA LEU A 175 -1.00 5.87 2.10
C LEU A 175 0.08 4.92 2.63
N LEU A 176 1.17 5.46 3.13
CA LEU A 176 2.27 4.71 3.73
C LEU A 176 2.78 5.36 5.01
N GLU A 177 3.31 4.56 5.90
CA GLU A 177 4.19 5.00 6.99
C GLU A 177 5.63 5.17 6.51
N SER A 178 6.41 6.03 7.18
CA SER A 178 7.78 6.35 6.74
C SER A 178 8.87 5.42 7.26
N ASP A 179 8.55 4.61 8.26
CA ASP A 179 9.46 3.77 9.04
C ASP A 179 9.36 2.28 8.71
N ILE A 180 8.82 1.94 7.53
CA ILE A 180 8.67 0.57 7.07
C ILE A 180 9.70 0.20 5.99
N ILE A 181 10.11 -1.07 5.99
CA ILE A 181 10.81 -1.76 4.91
C ILE A 181 9.97 -2.95 4.45
N TYR A 182 9.78 -3.11 3.14
CA TYR A 182 8.81 -4.07 2.60
C TYR A 182 9.20 -4.56 1.20
N GLU A 183 8.66 -5.72 0.78
CA GLU A 183 8.76 -6.21 -0.59
C GLU A 183 7.99 -5.34 -1.57
N GLU A 184 8.53 -5.12 -2.78
CA GLU A 184 7.87 -4.36 -3.84
C GLU A 184 6.46 -4.88 -4.16
N MET A 185 6.21 -6.18 -3.94
CA MET A 185 4.90 -6.79 -4.16
C MET A 185 3.77 -6.15 -3.34
N ALA A 186 4.09 -5.48 -2.22
CA ALA A 186 3.11 -4.79 -1.38
C ALA A 186 2.37 -3.69 -2.16
N ILE A 187 3.14 -2.84 -2.85
CA ILE A 187 2.58 -1.75 -3.69
C ILE A 187 1.91 -2.34 -4.92
N LYS A 188 2.54 -3.33 -5.55
CA LYS A 188 2.01 -3.99 -6.74
C LYS A 188 0.63 -4.62 -6.50
N GLU A 189 0.45 -5.36 -5.41
CA GLU A 189 -0.84 -5.98 -5.09
C GLU A 189 -1.95 -4.95 -4.78
N LEU A 190 -1.59 -3.81 -4.19
CA LEU A 190 -2.53 -2.70 -3.99
C LEU A 190 -2.92 -2.01 -5.31
N GLN A 191 -1.96 -1.84 -6.23
CA GLN A 191 -2.26 -1.30 -7.56
C GLN A 191 -3.15 -2.24 -8.38
N ASP A 192 -2.92 -3.54 -8.25
CA ASP A 192 -3.64 -4.55 -9.01
C ASP A 192 -5.08 -4.79 -8.53
N THR A 193 -5.40 -4.44 -7.27
CA THR A 193 -6.75 -4.65 -6.74
C THR A 193 -7.79 -3.76 -7.42
N ASN A 194 -8.97 -4.33 -7.68
CA ASN A 194 -10.13 -3.59 -8.17
C ASN A 194 -10.90 -2.89 -7.04
N ALA A 195 -10.58 -3.21 -5.78
CA ALA A 195 -11.12 -2.48 -4.64
C ALA A 195 -10.64 -1.02 -4.70
N LYS A 196 -11.56 -0.09 -4.46
CA LYS A 196 -11.24 1.34 -4.35
C LYS A 196 -10.44 1.63 -3.09
N ASP A 197 -10.81 0.95 -2.01
CA ASP A 197 -10.20 1.05 -0.69
C ASP A 197 -9.66 -0.31 -0.29
N CYS A 198 -8.40 -0.38 0.11
CA CYS A 198 -7.77 -1.65 0.44
C CYS A 198 -6.68 -1.46 1.50
N VAL A 199 -6.87 -2.06 2.68
CA VAL A 199 -5.84 -2.15 3.72
C VAL A 199 -4.96 -3.35 3.46
N LEU A 200 -3.64 -3.15 3.39
CA LEU A 200 -2.71 -4.26 3.22
C LEU A 200 -2.43 -4.93 4.58
N LEU A 201 -2.62 -6.24 4.60
CA LEU A 201 -2.41 -7.08 5.77
C LEU A 201 -1.33 -8.12 5.48
N SER A 202 -0.59 -8.50 6.53
CA SER A 202 0.37 -9.59 6.49
C SER A 202 -0.06 -10.78 7.36
N GLY A 203 0.72 -11.86 7.28
CA GLY A 203 0.70 -12.93 8.29
C GLY A 203 1.29 -12.47 9.62
N GLU A 204 1.59 -13.43 10.50
CA GLU A 204 2.15 -13.12 11.82
C GLU A 204 3.63 -12.72 11.71
N THR A 205 4.01 -11.57 12.31
CA THR A 205 5.38 -11.05 12.23
C THR A 205 6.20 -11.26 13.51
N GLN A 206 5.53 -11.36 14.67
CA GLN A 206 6.17 -11.39 15.99
C GLN A 206 7.13 -10.22 16.20
N SER A 207 6.74 -9.01 15.78
CA SER A 207 7.51 -7.78 15.96
C SER A 207 7.45 -7.27 17.40
N GLY A 208 6.32 -7.48 18.10
CA GLY A 208 6.09 -6.98 19.46
C GLY A 208 5.38 -5.62 19.55
N ASP A 209 5.01 -4.99 18.43
CA ASP A 209 4.22 -3.76 18.38
C ASP A 209 3.11 -3.79 17.30
N GLU A 210 2.67 -5.00 16.95
CA GLU A 210 1.77 -5.22 15.82
C GLU A 210 0.40 -4.57 16.05
N VAL A 211 -0.16 -4.01 14.99
CA VAL A 211 -1.59 -3.64 14.94
C VAL A 211 -2.36 -4.82 14.33
N TYR A 212 -3.03 -5.60 15.18
CA TYR A 212 -3.85 -6.74 14.79
C TYR A 212 -5.17 -6.27 14.19
N VAL A 213 -5.60 -6.95 13.13
CA VAL A 213 -6.82 -6.61 12.39
C VAL A 213 -7.84 -7.72 12.48
N GLU A 214 -9.05 -7.36 12.91
CA GLU A 214 -10.24 -8.18 12.82
C GLU A 214 -11.08 -7.75 11.60
N VAL A 215 -11.57 -8.75 10.87
CA VAL A 215 -12.44 -8.59 9.71
C VAL A 215 -13.78 -9.24 10.00
N ARG A 216 -14.88 -8.63 9.53
CA ARG A 216 -16.22 -9.21 9.54
C ARG A 216 -16.94 -8.91 8.24
N ASN A 217 -17.62 -9.91 7.68
CA ASN A 217 -18.40 -9.77 6.43
C ASN A 217 -17.57 -9.14 5.30
N ASP A 218 -16.34 -9.63 5.10
CA ASP A 218 -15.39 -9.14 4.08
C ASP A 218 -15.08 -7.63 4.17
N ASN A 219 -15.17 -7.06 5.38
CA ASN A 219 -14.88 -5.66 5.67
C ASN A 219 -13.96 -5.54 6.88
N ILE A 220 -13.10 -4.51 6.88
CA ILE A 220 -12.36 -4.11 8.09
C ILE A 220 -13.36 -3.85 9.23
N TYR A 221 -13.10 -4.42 10.40
CA TYR A 221 -13.99 -4.28 11.55
C TYR A 221 -13.31 -3.60 12.74
N LYS A 222 -12.09 -4.01 13.09
CA LYS A 222 -11.36 -3.46 14.23
C LYS A 222 -9.86 -3.58 14.04
N LEU A 223 -9.11 -2.54 14.44
CA LEU A 223 -7.65 -2.51 14.47
C LEU A 223 -7.19 -2.25 15.90
N SER A 224 -6.31 -3.09 16.44
CA SER A 224 -5.87 -2.95 17.83
C SER A 224 -4.49 -3.54 18.06
N LYS A 225 -3.70 -2.87 18.90
CA LYS A 225 -2.46 -3.42 19.46
C LYS A 225 -2.71 -4.44 20.57
N ASP A 226 -3.89 -4.43 21.18
CA ASP A 226 -4.29 -5.40 22.19
C ASP A 226 -5.04 -6.58 21.55
N LYS A 227 -4.36 -7.73 21.45
CA LYS A 227 -4.94 -9.00 20.95
C LYS A 227 -6.22 -9.39 21.69
N HIS A 228 -6.31 -9.13 23.00
CA HIS A 228 -7.46 -9.53 23.81
C HIS A 228 -8.71 -8.73 23.50
N SER A 229 -8.56 -7.59 22.83
CA SER A 229 -9.67 -6.75 22.41
C SER A 229 -10.35 -7.25 21.13
N LEU A 230 -9.84 -8.32 20.50
CA LEU A 230 -10.31 -8.87 19.22
C LEU A 230 -10.91 -10.26 19.42
N ASN A 231 -11.97 -10.57 18.66
CA ASN A 231 -12.57 -11.92 18.68
C ASN A 231 -11.82 -12.90 17.77
N ASN A 232 -11.22 -12.39 16.71
CA ASN A 232 -10.40 -13.16 15.78
C ASN A 232 -9.36 -12.25 15.13
N ILE A 233 -8.13 -12.74 15.01
CA ILE A 233 -7.04 -12.02 14.35
C ILE A 233 -6.96 -12.53 12.92
N TYR A 234 -7.34 -11.69 11.96
CA TYR A 234 -7.26 -12.03 10.54
C TYR A 234 -5.85 -11.84 9.99
N GLY A 235 -5.15 -10.80 10.42
CA GLY A 235 -3.77 -10.48 10.04
C GLY A 235 -3.25 -9.25 10.77
N GLU A 236 -2.07 -8.79 10.36
CA GLU A 236 -1.39 -7.63 10.93
C GLU A 236 -1.33 -6.51 9.90
N LEU A 237 -1.63 -5.27 10.33
CA LEU A 237 -1.53 -4.08 9.48
C LEU A 237 -0.08 -3.85 9.06
N VAL A 238 0.14 -3.62 7.77
CA VAL A 238 1.48 -3.38 7.20
C VAL A 238 1.89 -1.90 7.22
N GLY A 239 0.94 -0.99 7.44
CA GLY A 239 1.16 0.45 7.33
C GLY A 239 1.08 0.96 5.88
N ILE A 240 0.47 0.19 4.98
CA ILE A 240 0.26 0.55 3.56
C ILE A 240 -1.22 0.35 3.21
N CYS A 241 -1.88 1.38 2.69
CA CYS A 241 -3.28 1.35 2.30
C CYS A 241 -3.51 2.00 0.93
N LYS A 242 -4.45 1.48 0.15
CA LYS A 242 -5.08 2.21 -0.96
C LYS A 242 -6.33 2.90 -0.43
N ILE A 243 -6.40 4.23 -0.59
CA ILE A 243 -7.48 5.06 -0.05
C ILE A 243 -8.10 5.86 -1.18
N SER A 244 -9.41 5.71 -1.36
CA SER A 244 -10.17 6.53 -2.28
C SER A 244 -10.52 7.89 -1.69
N SER A 245 -10.85 8.87 -2.54
CA SER A 245 -11.38 10.15 -2.07
C SER A 245 -12.66 9.98 -1.23
N SER A 246 -13.44 8.92 -1.47
CA SER A 246 -14.63 8.61 -0.68
C SER A 246 -14.27 8.19 0.74
N LEU A 247 -13.30 7.30 0.92
CA LEU A 247 -12.84 6.88 2.23
C LEU A 247 -12.14 8.02 2.97
N LEU A 248 -11.28 8.79 2.30
CA LEU A 248 -10.63 9.96 2.89
C LEU A 248 -11.68 10.94 3.46
N ASN A 249 -12.73 11.23 2.71
CA ASN A 249 -13.83 12.07 3.20
C ASN A 249 -14.51 11.50 4.44
N LYS A 250 -14.72 10.18 4.52
CA LYS A 250 -15.26 9.54 5.73
C LYS A 250 -14.30 9.64 6.91
N MET A 251 -13.01 9.38 6.69
CA MET A 251 -11.97 9.53 7.71
C MET A 251 -11.91 10.97 8.24
N MET A 252 -12.00 11.97 7.36
CA MET A 252 -12.03 13.38 7.74
C MET A 252 -13.28 13.73 8.57
N LEU A 253 -14.45 13.20 8.19
CA LEU A 253 -15.67 13.37 8.98
C LEU A 253 -15.55 12.81 10.39
N GLU A 254 -14.92 11.65 10.56
CA GLU A 254 -14.67 11.07 11.89
C GLU A 254 -13.61 11.87 12.65
N PHE A 255 -12.54 12.30 11.98
CA PHE A 255 -11.51 13.17 12.56
C PHE A 255 -12.09 14.46 13.14
N PHE A 256 -12.95 15.18 12.39
CA PHE A 256 -13.55 16.43 12.86
C PHE A 256 -14.56 16.27 14.00
N LYS A 257 -15.10 15.06 14.20
CA LYS A 257 -15.96 14.74 15.36
C LYS A 257 -15.14 14.32 16.58
N ASN A 258 -13.90 13.89 16.38
CA ASN A 258 -13.07 13.32 17.43
C ASN A 258 -12.43 14.43 18.28
N THR A 259 -12.39 14.22 19.60
CA THR A 259 -11.76 15.15 20.55
C THR A 259 -10.40 14.66 21.06
N ASN A 260 -9.98 13.44 20.70
CA ASN A 260 -8.68 12.90 21.03
C ASN A 260 -7.63 13.48 20.07
N PRO A 261 -6.69 14.32 20.53
CA PRO A 261 -5.66 14.88 19.65
C PRO A 261 -4.71 13.79 19.12
N GLN A 262 -4.57 12.66 19.82
CA GLN A 262 -3.80 11.48 19.42
C GLN A 262 -4.63 10.49 18.59
N TYR A 263 -5.54 10.99 17.75
CA TYR A 263 -6.31 10.15 16.84
C TYR A 263 -5.47 9.76 15.63
N HIS A 264 -5.36 8.45 15.41
CA HIS A 264 -4.52 7.84 14.40
C HIS A 264 -5.34 7.42 13.16
N TYR A 265 -4.72 7.36 11.98
CA TYR A 265 -5.43 7.10 10.72
C TYR A 265 -6.08 5.71 10.71
N GLU A 266 -5.49 4.76 11.42
CA GLU A 266 -5.97 3.39 11.62
C GLU A 266 -7.36 3.40 12.29
N TYR A 267 -7.54 4.24 13.32
CA TYR A 267 -8.81 4.42 14.00
C TYR A 267 -9.82 5.16 13.11
N ALA A 268 -9.37 6.09 12.28
CA ALA A 268 -10.24 6.73 11.29
C ALA A 268 -10.74 5.75 10.23
N ILE A 269 -9.91 4.80 9.81
CA ILE A 269 -10.31 3.70 8.93
C ILE A 269 -11.32 2.80 9.65
N GLU A 270 -11.05 2.39 10.89
CA GLU A 270 -11.98 1.58 11.70
C GLU A 270 -13.35 2.25 11.84
N ASP A 271 -13.36 3.54 12.22
CA ASP A 271 -14.60 4.29 12.43
C ASP A 271 -15.38 4.49 11.13
N ALA A 272 -14.69 4.79 10.03
CA ALA A 272 -15.29 4.85 8.70
C ALA A 272 -15.89 3.50 8.28
N ALA A 273 -15.19 2.40 8.56
CA ALA A 273 -15.58 1.05 8.16
C ALA A 273 -16.90 0.57 8.81
N LYS A 274 -17.36 1.23 9.88
CA LYS A 274 -18.67 0.95 10.51
C LYS A 274 -19.86 1.18 9.57
N ASN A 275 -19.73 2.12 8.63
CA ASN A 275 -20.81 2.51 7.71
C ASN A 275 -20.36 2.59 6.24
N TYR A 276 -19.16 2.09 5.94
CA TYR A 276 -18.55 2.13 4.62
C TYR A 276 -17.71 0.87 4.40
N ILE A 277 -17.67 0.35 3.18
CA ILE A 277 -16.88 -0.86 2.89
C ILE A 277 -15.43 -0.46 2.67
N VAL A 278 -14.56 -0.90 3.56
CA VAL A 278 -13.11 -0.86 3.45
C VAL A 278 -12.63 -2.29 3.28
N SER A 279 -12.27 -2.65 2.05
CA SER A 279 -11.72 -3.97 1.75
C SER A 279 -10.29 -4.11 2.29
N TYR A 280 -9.77 -5.33 2.23
CA TYR A 280 -8.41 -5.64 2.66
C TYR A 280 -7.78 -6.65 1.70
N LYS A 281 -6.46 -6.75 1.76
CA LYS A 281 -5.68 -7.75 1.01
C LYS A 281 -4.64 -8.32 1.95
N LYS A 282 -4.72 -9.63 2.21
CA LYS A 282 -3.72 -10.33 3.01
C LYS A 282 -2.69 -11.03 2.13
N ILE A 283 -1.41 -10.79 2.43
CA ILE A 283 -0.27 -11.53 1.88
C ILE A 283 0.41 -12.25 3.04
N ASN A 284 0.18 -13.56 3.16
CA ASN A 284 0.58 -14.33 4.35
C ASN A 284 2.10 -14.34 4.58
N ASP A 285 2.89 -14.37 3.51
CA ASP A 285 4.35 -14.51 3.53
C ASP A 285 5.09 -13.21 3.13
N LEU A 286 4.41 -12.06 3.28
CA LEU A 286 5.01 -10.76 3.03
C LEU A 286 6.19 -10.52 3.97
N VAL A 287 7.35 -10.26 3.41
CA VAL A 287 8.55 -9.86 4.12
C VAL A 287 8.53 -8.35 4.29
N TRP A 288 8.22 -7.92 5.50
CA TRP A 288 8.21 -6.51 5.86
C TRP A 288 8.54 -6.33 7.34
N ALA A 289 8.81 -5.09 7.72
CA ALA A 289 8.91 -4.66 9.11
C ALA A 289 8.77 -3.15 9.23
N GLU A 290 8.28 -2.70 10.37
CA GLU A 290 8.45 -1.33 10.87
C GLU A 290 9.73 -1.23 11.72
N ILE A 291 10.36 -0.05 11.76
CA ILE A 291 11.53 0.24 12.60
C ILE A 291 11.17 1.34 13.59
N ASP A 292 10.72 0.89 14.75
CA ASP A 292 10.11 1.74 15.76
C ASP A 292 10.99 1.87 17.02
N ASP A 293 11.83 0.87 17.28
CA ASP A 293 12.80 0.80 18.37
C ASP A 293 14.05 -0.03 17.98
N GLU A 294 15.00 -0.18 18.92
CA GLU A 294 16.23 -0.97 18.73
C GLU A 294 15.98 -2.45 18.44
N ASN A 295 14.93 -3.06 19.03
CA ASN A 295 14.63 -4.47 18.81
C ASN A 295 14.14 -4.69 17.39
N HIS A 296 13.32 -3.77 16.88
CA HIS A 296 12.86 -3.78 15.50
C HIS A 296 14.02 -3.63 14.52
N LEU A 297 14.95 -2.69 14.77
CA LEU A 297 16.14 -2.54 13.93
C LEU A 297 16.99 -3.82 13.91
N ASN A 298 17.27 -4.40 15.09
CA ASN A 298 18.00 -5.66 15.21
C ASN A 298 17.30 -6.81 14.45
N ARG A 299 15.96 -6.88 14.53
CA ARG A 299 15.15 -7.86 13.79
C ARG A 299 15.25 -7.63 12.29
N VAL A 300 15.24 -6.37 11.85
CA VAL A 300 15.40 -6.03 10.43
C VAL A 300 16.74 -6.53 9.91
N GLU A 301 17.84 -6.18 10.58
CA GLU A 301 19.19 -6.57 10.17
C GLU A 301 19.38 -8.09 10.16
N LYS A 302 18.90 -8.80 11.19
CA LYS A 302 19.18 -10.24 11.36
C LYS A 302 18.22 -11.15 10.61
N ILE A 303 16.99 -10.71 10.34
CA ILE A 303 15.92 -11.59 9.83
C ILE A 303 15.32 -11.05 8.53
N ILE A 304 15.01 -9.76 8.46
CA ILE A 304 14.26 -9.20 7.33
C ILE A 304 15.17 -8.94 6.13
N VAL A 305 16.33 -8.32 6.34
CA VAL A 305 17.32 -8.08 5.30
C VAL A 305 17.74 -9.38 4.59
N PRO A 306 18.12 -10.47 5.30
CA PRO A 306 18.42 -11.74 4.64
C PRO A 306 17.27 -12.29 3.80
N LYS A 307 16.03 -12.16 4.26
CA LYS A 307 14.83 -12.59 3.51
C LYS A 307 14.61 -11.74 2.27
N LEU A 308 14.79 -10.42 2.37
CA LEU A 308 14.66 -9.51 1.22
C LEU A 308 15.77 -9.75 0.19
N ILE A 309 17.02 -9.97 0.62
CA ILE A 309 18.14 -10.34 -0.27
C ILE A 309 17.83 -11.67 -0.99
N TYR A 310 17.36 -12.69 -0.25
CA TYR A 310 16.98 -13.98 -0.84
C TYR A 310 15.90 -13.83 -1.94
N LYS A 311 15.02 -12.84 -1.79
CA LYS A 311 13.98 -12.49 -2.77
C LYS A 311 14.42 -11.45 -3.82
N ASN A 312 15.70 -11.10 -3.90
CA ASN A 312 16.27 -10.08 -4.79
C ASN A 312 15.59 -8.70 -4.67
N GLN A 313 15.27 -8.28 -3.44
CA GLN A 313 14.59 -7.00 -3.14
C GLN A 313 15.52 -5.91 -2.60
N LEU A 314 16.77 -6.24 -2.26
CA LEU A 314 17.80 -5.31 -1.77
C LEU A 314 19.04 -5.37 -2.63
#